data_AF-A0A960XV97-F1
#
_entry.id   AF-A0A960XV97-F1
#
_cell.length_a   1.000
_cell.length_b   1.000
_cell.length_c   1.000
_cell.angle_alpha   90.00
_cell.angle_beta   90.00
_cell.angle_gamma   90.00
#
_symmetry.space_group_name_H-M   'P 1'
#
loop_
_entity.id
_entity.type
_entity.pdbx_description
1 polymer ?
#
loop_
_entity_poly.entity_id
_entity_poly.type
_entity_poly.pdbx_seq_one_letter_code
_entity_poly.pdbx_strand_id
1 'polypeptide(L)'
;DILNGKDSASDEAYLRAYYLVLGSVECNEIHRLHFATQQHRDELVEQLILSLSDPSLQKRFQALQWIAEEMKRGLGETGWTAMQSRPYKEIQTSIQGSLDKAQIKRVLQWHNHGCSDEEMLRTQAWMDTWLNQTEDYSSLMRAVSGSNALKPGCPIRIELYRRGPDYIPIAHTCSDTLELSGQYPDYETFKEKLLYLLAQARAGFDFA
;
A
#
# COMPACT_ATOMS: atom_id res chain seq x y z
N ASP A 1 -9.39 -39.57 -0.02
CA ASP A 1 -10.57 -39.35 0.87
C ASP A 1 -10.52 -38.10 1.75
N ILE A 2 -9.79 -37.04 1.38
CA ILE A 2 -9.83 -35.73 2.09
C ILE A 2 -10.28 -34.63 1.12
N LEU A 3 -11.23 -34.92 0.21
CA LEU A 3 -11.76 -33.94 -0.75
C LEU A 3 -13.26 -34.14 -1.04
N ASN A 4 -14.02 -34.76 -0.14
CA ASN A 4 -15.47 -34.88 -0.31
C ASN A 4 -16.20 -34.20 0.86
N GLY A 5 -16.74 -33.02 0.60
CA GLY A 5 -17.78 -32.41 1.41
C GLY A 5 -17.34 -31.26 2.33
N LYS A 6 -16.61 -30.27 1.82
CA LYS A 6 -16.48 -28.98 2.53
C LYS A 6 -17.21 -27.88 1.78
N ASP A 7 -17.97 -27.14 2.57
CA ASP A 7 -18.89 -26.08 2.22
C ASP A 7 -18.18 -25.01 1.37
N SER A 8 -18.64 -24.78 0.14
CA SER A 8 -18.03 -23.84 -0.81
C SER A 8 -17.91 -22.40 -0.27
N ALA A 9 -18.73 -22.06 0.73
CA ALA A 9 -18.66 -20.80 1.46
C ALA A 9 -17.43 -20.71 2.37
N SER A 10 -16.92 -21.84 2.89
CA SER A 10 -15.73 -21.88 3.73
C SER A 10 -14.45 -21.67 2.91
N ASP A 11 -14.37 -22.22 1.70
CA ASP A 11 -13.22 -22.04 0.81
C ASP A 11 -13.13 -20.59 0.27
N GLU A 12 -14.28 -19.97 0.00
CA GLU A 12 -14.37 -18.54 -0.33
C GLU A 12 -13.87 -17.65 0.82
N ALA A 13 -14.28 -18.02 2.03
CA ALA A 13 -13.90 -17.37 3.26
C ALA A 13 -12.37 -17.42 3.49
N TYR A 14 -11.77 -18.57 3.24
CA TYR A 14 -10.31 -18.75 3.32
C TYR A 14 -9.57 -17.95 2.26
N LEU A 15 -10.07 -17.88 1.02
CA LEU A 15 -9.46 -17.08 -0.05
C LEU A 15 -9.54 -15.58 0.24
N ARG A 16 -10.66 -15.09 0.81
CA ARG A 16 -10.76 -13.68 1.24
C ARG A 16 -9.80 -13.35 2.39
N ALA A 17 -9.68 -14.25 3.37
CA ALA A 17 -8.70 -14.13 4.45
C ALA A 17 -7.25 -14.17 3.93
N TYR A 18 -7.00 -15.03 2.94
CA TYR A 18 -5.72 -15.15 2.25
C TYR A 18 -5.32 -13.84 1.53
N TYR A 19 -6.24 -13.20 0.79
CA TYR A 19 -6.00 -11.89 0.17
C TYR A 19 -5.82 -10.76 1.21
N LEU A 20 -6.49 -10.86 2.36
CA LEU A 20 -6.32 -9.92 3.46
C LEU A 20 -4.94 -10.00 4.11
N VAL A 21 -4.40 -11.20 4.25
CA VAL A 21 -3.09 -11.41 4.87
C VAL A 21 -1.96 -11.14 3.86
N LEU A 22 -2.11 -11.50 2.59
CA LEU A 22 -1.11 -11.21 1.54
C LEU A 22 -1.05 -9.75 1.09
N GLY A 23 -2.11 -8.96 1.30
CA GLY A 23 -2.01 -7.50 1.14
C GLY A 23 -0.96 -6.82 2.03
N SER A 24 -0.33 -7.56 2.94
CA SER A 24 0.78 -7.12 3.81
C SER A 24 2.12 -7.83 3.57
N VAL A 25 2.20 -8.80 2.65
CA VAL A 25 3.41 -9.55 2.34
C VAL A 25 3.56 -9.65 0.83
N GLU A 26 4.61 -9.05 0.27
CA GLU A 26 4.97 -9.02 -1.15
C GLU A 26 4.83 -10.41 -1.83
N CYS A 27 3.65 -10.69 -2.39
CA CYS A 27 3.36 -11.90 -3.17
C CYS A 27 2.89 -11.48 -4.57
N ASN A 28 3.84 -10.93 -5.34
CA ASN A 28 3.66 -10.35 -6.67
C ASN A 28 3.17 -11.31 -7.77
N GLU A 29 3.02 -12.61 -7.51
CA GLU A 29 2.56 -13.57 -8.53
C GLU A 29 1.07 -13.92 -8.43
N ILE A 30 0.44 -13.72 -7.27
CA ILE A 30 -0.95 -14.15 -7.03
C ILE A 30 -1.93 -12.98 -7.15
N HIS A 31 -1.44 -11.75 -6.98
CA HIS A 31 -2.22 -10.56 -7.30
C HIS A 31 -2.37 -10.29 -8.81
N ARG A 32 -1.47 -10.83 -9.66
CA ARG A 32 -1.54 -10.73 -11.13
C ARG A 32 -2.84 -11.27 -11.73
N LEU A 33 -3.57 -12.07 -10.97
CA LEU A 33 -4.87 -12.57 -11.33
C LEU A 33 -5.91 -11.98 -10.37
N HIS A 34 -6.77 -11.12 -10.93
CA HIS A 34 -8.19 -10.97 -10.56
C HIS A 34 -8.58 -9.83 -9.63
N PHE A 35 -9.11 -8.78 -10.27
CA PHE A 35 -10.38 -8.23 -9.80
C PHE A 35 -11.39 -8.16 -10.96
N ALA A 36 -12.61 -8.58 -10.66
CA ALA A 36 -13.85 -8.54 -11.46
C ALA A 36 -14.16 -9.73 -12.41
N THR A 37 -14.59 -10.87 -11.84
CA THR A 37 -15.85 -11.61 -12.15
C THR A 37 -15.84 -13.02 -11.51
N GLN A 38 -17.02 -13.60 -11.29
CA GLN A 38 -17.21 -14.92 -10.64
C GLN A 38 -16.51 -16.07 -11.40
N GLN A 39 -16.35 -15.93 -12.72
CA GLN A 39 -15.70 -16.92 -13.59
C GLN A 39 -14.17 -16.99 -13.39
N HIS A 40 -13.54 -15.87 -13.08
CA HIS A 40 -12.11 -15.80 -12.79
C HIS A 40 -11.79 -16.48 -11.44
N ARG A 41 -12.64 -16.29 -10.42
CA ARG A 41 -12.47 -16.92 -9.11
C ARG A 41 -12.23 -18.44 -9.18
N ASP A 42 -12.94 -19.16 -10.03
CA ASP A 42 -12.82 -20.62 -10.14
C ASP A 42 -11.48 -21.03 -10.80
N GLU A 43 -11.02 -20.29 -11.81
CA GLU A 43 -9.70 -20.48 -12.44
C GLU A 43 -8.56 -20.23 -11.45
N LEU A 44 -8.72 -19.24 -10.55
CA LEU A 44 -7.74 -18.95 -9.52
C LEU A 44 -7.66 -20.02 -8.45
N VAL A 45 -8.82 -20.52 -7.99
CA VAL A 45 -8.89 -21.65 -7.06
C VAL A 45 -8.18 -22.86 -7.67
N GLU A 46 -8.40 -23.12 -8.96
CA GLU A 46 -7.76 -24.21 -9.69
C GLU A 46 -6.24 -24.02 -9.81
N GLN A 47 -5.76 -22.82 -10.12
CA GLN A 47 -4.32 -22.52 -10.14
C GLN A 47 -3.67 -22.55 -8.75
N LEU A 48 -4.38 -22.16 -7.69
CA LEU A 48 -3.95 -22.31 -6.30
C LEU A 48 -3.82 -23.78 -5.90
N ILE A 49 -4.79 -24.60 -6.28
CA ILE A 49 -4.75 -26.06 -6.06
C ILE A 49 -3.58 -26.69 -6.80
N LEU A 50 -3.31 -26.26 -8.03
CA LEU A 50 -2.17 -26.73 -8.82
C LEU A 50 -0.82 -26.29 -8.22
N SER A 51 -0.72 -25.06 -7.71
CA SER A 51 0.52 -24.53 -7.09
C SER A 51 0.77 -25.04 -5.67
N LEU A 52 -0.23 -25.60 -4.99
CA LEU A 52 -0.09 -26.32 -3.71
C LEU A 52 0.66 -27.66 -3.82
N SER A 53 1.07 -28.06 -5.03
CA SER A 53 1.99 -29.17 -5.25
C SER A 53 3.47 -28.80 -5.03
N ASP A 54 3.80 -27.50 -4.89
CA ASP A 54 5.12 -27.03 -4.48
C ASP A 54 5.25 -27.02 -2.93
N PRO A 55 6.20 -27.79 -2.35
CA PRO A 55 6.41 -27.87 -0.90
C PRO A 55 6.73 -26.53 -0.21
N SER A 56 7.35 -25.59 -0.92
CA SER A 56 7.71 -24.26 -0.39
C SER A 56 6.49 -23.35 -0.27
N LEU A 57 5.56 -23.45 -1.22
CA LEU A 57 4.27 -22.78 -1.17
C LEU A 57 3.38 -23.41 -0.10
N GLN A 58 3.40 -24.73 0.03
CA GLN A 58 2.64 -25.47 1.05
C GLN A 58 2.89 -24.95 2.49
N LYS A 59 4.15 -24.67 2.84
CA LYS A 59 4.49 -24.10 4.16
C LYS A 59 3.94 -22.69 4.36
N ARG A 60 3.99 -21.85 3.32
CA ARG A 60 3.41 -20.51 3.35
C ARG A 60 1.89 -20.59 3.50
N PHE A 61 1.24 -21.50 2.79
CA PHE A 61 -0.19 -21.76 2.91
C PHE A 61 -0.61 -22.21 4.30
N GLN A 62 0.14 -23.12 4.93
CA GLN A 62 -0.13 -23.55 6.30
C GLN A 62 -0.05 -22.39 7.30
N ALA A 63 0.94 -21.50 7.16
CA ALA A 63 1.05 -20.32 8.01
C ALA A 63 -0.15 -19.36 7.84
N LEU A 64 -0.59 -19.13 6.60
CA LEU A 64 -1.74 -18.28 6.30
C LEU A 64 -3.06 -18.88 6.80
N GLN A 65 -3.24 -20.20 6.66
CA GLN A 65 -4.40 -20.91 7.21
C GLN A 65 -4.46 -20.75 8.73
N TRP A 66 -3.32 -20.88 9.40
CA TRP A 66 -3.28 -20.74 10.85
C TRP A 66 -3.63 -19.32 11.31
N ILE A 67 -3.12 -18.29 10.61
CA ILE A 67 -3.50 -16.89 10.87
C ILE A 67 -5.01 -16.69 10.69
N ALA A 68 -5.59 -17.20 9.60
CA ALA A 68 -7.02 -17.08 9.32
C ALA A 68 -7.88 -17.78 10.40
N GLU A 69 -7.49 -18.95 10.85
CA GLU A 69 -8.18 -19.69 11.92
C GLU A 69 -8.13 -18.97 13.26
N GLU A 70 -6.98 -18.40 13.63
CA GLU A 70 -6.86 -17.61 14.86
C GLU A 70 -7.67 -16.30 14.77
N MET A 71 -7.67 -15.62 13.62
CA MET A 71 -8.53 -14.46 13.39
C MET A 71 -10.01 -14.81 13.51
N LYS A 72 -10.45 -15.92 12.90
CA LYS A 72 -11.82 -16.42 13.00
C LYS A 72 -12.19 -16.72 14.45
N ARG A 73 -11.30 -17.38 15.20
CA ARG A 73 -11.52 -17.68 16.62
C ARG A 73 -11.64 -16.40 17.46
N GLY A 74 -10.80 -15.40 17.20
CA GLY A 74 -10.82 -14.13 17.93
C GLY A 74 -12.05 -13.27 17.64
N LEU A 75 -12.52 -13.26 16.39
CA LEU A 75 -13.70 -12.47 15.96
C LEU A 75 -15.04 -13.18 16.22
N GLY A 76 -15.03 -14.50 16.35
CA GLY A 76 -16.24 -15.33 16.37
C GLY A 76 -16.91 -15.40 15.00
N GLU A 77 -17.89 -16.30 14.83
CA GLU A 77 -18.51 -16.56 13.52
C GLU A 77 -19.19 -15.32 12.90
N THR A 78 -19.89 -14.55 13.73
CA THR A 78 -20.57 -13.32 13.31
C THR A 78 -19.58 -12.24 12.89
N GLY A 79 -18.51 -12.03 13.68
CA GLY A 79 -17.47 -11.04 13.37
C GLY A 79 -16.65 -11.44 12.14
N TRP A 80 -16.37 -12.73 11.99
CA TRP A 80 -15.72 -13.30 10.82
C TRP A 80 -16.54 -13.09 9.55
N THR A 81 -17.82 -13.45 9.57
CA THR A 81 -18.74 -13.27 8.44
C THR A 81 -18.89 -11.79 8.07
N ALA A 82 -19.00 -10.91 9.07
CA ALA A 82 -19.05 -9.47 8.86
C ALA A 82 -17.74 -8.90 8.31
N MET A 83 -16.58 -9.42 8.71
CA MET A 83 -15.29 -9.00 8.16
C MET A 83 -15.19 -9.40 6.68
N GLN A 84 -15.62 -10.61 6.33
CA GLN A 84 -15.51 -11.14 4.97
C GLN A 84 -16.41 -10.45 3.96
N SER A 85 -17.53 -9.88 4.41
CA SER A 85 -18.46 -9.13 3.56
C SER A 85 -18.01 -7.69 3.29
N ARG A 86 -17.00 -7.18 4.00
CA ARG A 86 -16.47 -5.83 3.79
C ARG A 86 -15.59 -5.75 2.52
N PRO A 87 -15.61 -4.62 1.80
CA PRO A 87 -14.63 -4.34 0.75
C PRO A 87 -13.20 -4.37 1.29
N TYR A 88 -12.27 -4.90 0.50
CA TYR A 88 -10.85 -5.01 0.86
C TYR A 88 -10.27 -3.69 1.41
N LYS A 89 -10.56 -2.55 0.75
CA LYS A 89 -10.10 -1.22 1.20
C LYS A 89 -10.54 -0.88 2.63
N GLU A 90 -11.75 -1.25 3.02
CA GLU A 90 -12.25 -0.96 4.37
C GLU A 90 -11.57 -1.82 5.43
N ILE A 91 -11.30 -3.09 5.10
CA ILE A 91 -10.59 -3.99 6.01
C ILE A 91 -9.13 -3.55 6.13
N GLN A 92 -8.52 -3.17 5.02
CA GLN A 92 -7.18 -2.60 5.00
C GLN A 92 -7.09 -1.33 5.87
N THR A 93 -8.02 -0.38 5.73
CA THR A 93 -8.09 0.80 6.60
C THR A 93 -8.37 0.42 8.06
N SER A 94 -9.18 -0.61 8.32
CA SER A 94 -9.48 -1.07 9.69
C SER A 94 -8.26 -1.69 10.38
N ILE A 95 -7.39 -2.36 9.62
CA ILE A 95 -6.19 -3.03 10.13
C ILE A 95 -5.00 -2.06 10.20
N GLN A 96 -4.79 -1.28 9.14
CA GLN A 96 -3.65 -0.38 8.99
C GLN A 96 -3.90 0.99 9.64
N GLY A 97 -5.16 1.33 9.93
CA GLY A 97 -5.59 2.63 10.42
C GLY A 97 -5.95 3.60 9.30
N SER A 98 -6.46 4.77 9.69
CA SER A 98 -6.72 5.90 8.79
C SER A 98 -5.63 6.94 8.93
N LEU A 99 -5.11 7.42 7.81
CA LEU A 99 -4.23 8.58 7.77
C LEU A 99 -5.05 9.86 7.78
N ASP A 100 -4.66 10.83 8.60
CA ASP A 100 -5.13 12.21 8.46
C ASP A 100 -3.98 13.15 8.01
N LYS A 101 -4.35 14.29 7.42
CA LYS A 101 -3.40 15.29 6.89
C LYS A 101 -2.44 15.78 7.99
N ALA A 102 -2.91 15.94 9.23
CA ALA A 102 -2.10 16.44 10.34
C ALA A 102 -1.10 15.40 10.85
N GLN A 103 -1.41 14.10 10.78
CA GLN A 103 -0.49 13.01 11.06
C GLN A 103 0.65 12.99 10.04
N ILE A 104 0.34 13.10 8.74
CA ILE A 104 1.35 13.12 7.68
C ILE A 104 2.31 14.29 7.88
N LYS A 105 1.78 15.51 8.07
CA LYS A 105 2.61 16.70 8.28
C LYS A 105 3.56 16.57 9.48
N ARG A 106 3.11 15.91 10.56
CA ARG A 106 3.93 15.70 11.77
C ARG A 106 5.10 14.75 11.57
N VAL A 107 5.03 13.84 10.59
CA VAL A 107 6.09 12.85 10.37
C VAL A 107 7.08 13.26 9.28
N LEU A 108 6.81 14.35 8.53
CA LEU A 108 7.74 14.83 7.51
C LEU A 108 8.99 15.42 8.15
N GLN A 109 10.15 14.87 7.81
CA GLN A 109 11.46 15.36 8.25
C GLN A 109 12.27 15.85 7.05
N TRP A 110 12.60 17.13 7.05
CA TRP A 110 13.26 17.78 5.93
C TRP A 110 14.77 17.80 6.10
N HIS A 111 15.47 17.38 5.04
CA HIS A 111 16.93 17.34 4.98
C HIS A 111 17.41 18.14 3.77
N ASN A 112 18.32 19.08 4.00
CA ASN A 112 18.85 19.96 2.97
C ASN A 112 20.19 19.43 2.45
N HIS A 113 20.26 19.10 1.16
CA HIS A 113 21.46 18.65 0.46
C HIS A 113 21.92 19.67 -0.58
N GLY A 114 22.24 20.87 -0.09
CA GLY A 114 22.90 21.93 -0.87
C GLY A 114 21.97 22.98 -1.47
N CYS A 115 20.69 22.99 -1.12
CA CYS A 115 19.75 24.07 -1.42
C CYS A 115 19.95 25.28 -0.49
N SER A 116 19.52 26.46 -0.91
CA SER A 116 19.43 27.62 0.00
C SER A 116 18.27 27.46 1.00
N ASP A 117 18.32 28.21 2.11
CA ASP A 117 17.22 28.24 3.08
C ASP A 117 15.90 28.73 2.44
N GLU A 118 15.99 29.67 1.48
CA GLU A 118 14.84 30.16 0.73
C GLU A 118 14.22 29.05 -0.13
N GLU A 119 15.04 28.28 -0.86
CA GLU A 119 14.59 27.13 -1.65
C GLU A 119 13.91 26.07 -0.76
N MET A 120 14.47 25.83 0.43
CA MET A 120 13.92 24.89 1.41
C MET A 120 12.57 25.36 1.96
N LEU A 121 12.50 26.58 2.49
CA LEU A 121 11.27 27.14 3.07
C LEU A 121 10.15 27.24 2.03
N ARG A 122 10.49 27.64 0.80
CA ARG A 122 9.53 27.71 -0.31
C ARG A 122 8.98 26.32 -0.65
N THR A 123 9.84 25.32 -0.77
CA THR A 123 9.41 23.95 -1.10
C THR A 123 8.61 23.31 0.03
N GLN A 124 8.93 23.61 1.28
CA GLN A 124 8.12 23.23 2.45
C GLN A 124 6.72 23.84 2.38
N ALA A 125 6.62 25.14 2.10
CA ALA A 125 5.34 25.83 1.97
C ALA A 125 4.51 25.27 0.80
N TRP A 126 5.14 24.90 -0.31
CA TRP A 126 4.48 24.23 -1.43
C TRP A 126 3.95 22.84 -1.07
N MET A 127 4.74 22.03 -0.37
CA MET A 127 4.27 20.73 0.13
C MET A 127 3.09 20.89 1.10
N ASP A 128 3.16 21.85 2.02
CA ASP A 128 2.05 22.13 2.95
C ASP A 128 0.77 22.55 2.21
N THR A 129 0.92 23.45 1.22
CA THR A 129 -0.16 23.92 0.35
C THR A 129 -0.81 22.75 -0.39
N TRP A 130 0.00 21.88 -1.00
CA TRP A 130 -0.50 20.69 -1.70
C TRP A 130 -1.23 19.74 -0.75
N LEU A 131 -0.67 19.43 0.42
CA LEU A 131 -1.29 18.56 1.43
C LEU A 131 -2.63 19.11 1.93
N ASN A 132 -2.79 20.44 2.01
CA ASN A 132 -4.06 21.06 2.39
C ASN A 132 -5.12 20.90 1.29
N GLN A 133 -4.73 21.03 0.02
CA GLN A 133 -5.64 21.03 -1.13
C GLN A 133 -6.03 19.63 -1.60
N THR A 134 -5.16 18.62 -1.44
CA THR A 134 -5.43 17.26 -1.92
C THR A 134 -6.33 16.49 -0.96
N GLU A 135 -7.25 15.68 -1.50
CA GLU A 135 -7.98 14.66 -0.73
C GLU A 135 -7.26 13.30 -0.76
N ASP A 136 -6.20 13.19 -1.55
CA ASP A 136 -5.52 11.94 -1.90
C ASP A 136 -4.08 11.92 -1.38
N TYR A 137 -3.92 12.28 -0.12
CA TYR A 137 -2.64 12.23 0.58
C TYR A 137 -2.18 10.78 0.85
N SER A 138 -3.08 9.80 0.79
CA SER A 138 -2.75 8.38 0.90
C SER A 138 -1.87 7.91 -0.27
N SER A 139 -2.05 8.48 -1.46
CA SER A 139 -1.18 8.17 -2.61
C SER A 139 0.26 8.61 -2.39
N LEU A 140 0.48 9.74 -1.70
CA LEU A 140 1.83 10.15 -1.29
C LEU A 140 2.44 9.14 -0.33
N MET A 141 1.68 8.75 0.70
CA MET A 141 2.14 7.77 1.67
C MET A 141 2.54 6.45 1.02
N ARG A 142 1.71 5.97 0.10
CA ARG A 142 1.96 4.72 -0.62
C ARG A 142 3.17 4.83 -1.53
N ALA A 143 3.32 5.94 -2.25
CA ALA A 143 4.48 6.19 -3.11
C ALA A 143 5.79 6.17 -2.32
N VAL A 144 5.78 6.74 -1.10
CA VAL A 144 7.01 6.93 -0.31
C VAL A 144 7.31 5.76 0.63
N SER A 145 6.30 5.03 1.12
CA SER A 145 6.49 3.98 2.13
C SER A 145 6.06 2.58 1.69
N GLY A 146 5.44 2.46 0.51
CA GLY A 146 4.76 1.23 0.09
C GLY A 146 3.50 0.88 0.91
N SER A 147 3.15 1.69 1.92
CA SER A 147 2.06 1.41 2.86
C SER A 147 0.98 2.50 2.84
N ASN A 148 -0.23 2.12 3.25
CA ASN A 148 -1.33 3.06 3.50
C ASN A 148 -1.40 3.49 4.98
N ALA A 149 -0.34 3.23 5.76
CA ALA A 149 -0.24 3.61 7.16
C ALA A 149 1.15 4.11 7.52
N LEU A 150 1.18 4.97 8.54
CA LEU A 150 2.42 5.41 9.16
C LEU A 150 2.95 4.33 10.10
N LYS A 151 4.18 3.87 9.87
CA LYS A 151 4.89 3.03 10.84
C LYS A 151 5.13 3.86 12.11
N PRO A 152 4.79 3.37 13.32
CA PRO A 152 4.98 4.12 14.54
C PRO A 152 6.43 4.59 14.72
N GLY A 153 6.63 5.89 14.91
CA GLY A 153 7.96 6.48 15.15
C GLY A 153 8.89 6.55 13.94
N CYS A 154 8.43 6.14 12.74
CA CYS A 154 9.22 6.26 11.52
C CYS A 154 8.86 7.56 10.79
N PRO A 155 9.80 8.51 10.69
CA PRO A 155 9.58 9.72 9.91
C PRO A 155 9.67 9.42 8.41
N ILE A 156 8.96 10.22 7.62
CA ILE A 156 9.16 10.28 6.18
C ILE A 156 10.23 11.33 5.91
N ARG A 157 11.33 10.93 5.29
CA ARG A 157 12.43 11.85 4.98
C ARG A 157 12.15 12.55 3.67
N ILE A 158 12.12 13.88 3.69
CA ILE A 158 12.09 14.71 2.50
C ILE A 158 13.49 15.26 2.28
N GLU A 159 14.16 14.81 1.23
CA GLU A 159 15.51 15.24 0.89
C GLU A 159 15.48 16.23 -0.27
N LEU A 160 16.00 17.44 -0.05
CA LEU A 160 16.04 18.50 -1.05
C LEU A 160 17.43 18.64 -1.66
N TYR A 161 17.50 18.48 -2.97
CA TYR A 161 18.74 18.60 -3.76
C TYR A 161 18.65 19.74 -4.78
N ARG A 162 19.81 20.26 -5.22
CA ARG A 162 19.91 21.14 -6.39
C ARG A 162 20.12 20.33 -7.67
N ARG A 163 19.02 19.80 -8.23
CA ARG A 163 19.03 18.96 -9.44
C ARG A 163 18.38 19.63 -10.66
N GLY A 164 18.19 20.94 -10.61
CA GLY A 164 17.54 21.72 -11.66
C GLY A 164 16.00 21.66 -11.63
N PRO A 165 15.33 22.48 -12.45
CA PRO A 165 13.88 22.61 -12.48
C PRO A 165 13.18 21.40 -13.12
N ASP A 166 13.87 20.66 -13.98
CA ASP A 166 13.27 19.54 -14.73
C ASP A 166 13.26 18.22 -13.98
N TYR A 167 13.98 18.13 -12.86
CA TYR A 167 14.14 16.94 -12.05
C TYR A 167 12.79 16.31 -11.68
N ILE A 168 12.68 14.99 -11.86
CA ILE A 168 11.50 14.23 -11.46
C ILE A 168 11.74 13.70 -10.03
N PRO A 169 10.81 13.93 -9.09
CA PRO A 169 10.88 13.37 -7.74
C PRO A 169 11.09 11.86 -7.76
N ILE A 170 11.84 11.35 -6.78
CA ILE A 170 12.12 9.91 -6.61
C ILE A 170 11.73 9.52 -5.20
N ALA A 171 11.02 8.40 -5.07
CA ALA A 171 10.68 7.81 -3.78
C ALA A 171 11.48 6.52 -3.54
N HIS A 172 11.98 6.36 -2.32
CA HIS A 172 12.69 5.16 -1.86
C HIS A 172 11.88 4.51 -0.74
N THR A 173 11.07 3.53 -1.09
CA THR A 173 10.14 2.84 -0.17
C THR A 173 10.85 2.11 0.96
N CYS A 174 12.03 1.56 0.70
CA CYS A 174 12.83 0.86 1.72
C CYS A 174 13.38 1.79 2.81
N SER A 175 13.50 3.09 2.53
CA SER A 175 14.03 4.09 3.47
C SER A 175 13.01 5.15 3.87
N ASP A 176 11.76 5.03 3.43
CA ASP A 176 10.69 6.01 3.62
C ASP A 176 11.14 7.43 3.21
N THR A 177 11.86 7.56 2.08
CA THR A 177 12.46 8.82 1.60
C THR A 177 11.80 9.33 0.32
N LEU A 178 11.55 10.63 0.23
CA LEU A 178 11.18 11.35 -0.99
C LEU A 178 12.24 12.39 -1.33
N GLU A 179 12.86 12.24 -2.50
CA GLU A 179 13.80 13.21 -3.04
C GLU A 179 13.07 14.24 -3.91
N LEU A 180 13.36 15.52 -3.68
CA LEU A 180 12.80 16.66 -4.40
C LEU A 180 13.92 17.60 -4.87
N SER A 181 13.64 18.35 -5.94
CA SER A 181 14.48 19.49 -6.31
C SER A 181 14.03 20.74 -5.54
N GLY A 182 14.97 21.48 -4.96
CA GLY A 182 14.70 22.82 -4.41
C GLY A 182 14.56 23.90 -5.48
N GLN A 183 14.86 23.57 -6.74
CA GLN A 183 14.98 24.51 -7.86
C GLN A 183 13.77 24.55 -8.80
N TYR A 184 12.64 23.97 -8.40
CA TYR A 184 11.40 24.17 -9.15
C TYR A 184 11.09 25.68 -9.21
N PRO A 185 10.69 26.20 -10.38
CA PRO A 185 10.51 27.64 -10.59
C PRO A 185 9.27 28.17 -9.87
N ASP A 186 8.23 27.36 -9.74
CA ASP A 186 6.94 27.73 -9.15
C ASP A 186 6.20 26.52 -8.55
N TYR A 187 5.09 26.83 -7.88
CA TYR A 187 4.22 25.83 -7.25
C TYR A 187 3.60 24.86 -8.25
N GLU A 188 3.19 25.34 -9.42
CA GLU A 188 2.51 24.50 -10.42
C GLU A 188 3.47 23.45 -10.98
N THR A 189 4.73 23.81 -11.23
CA THR A 189 5.77 22.87 -11.63
C THR A 189 6.04 21.85 -10.53
N PHE A 190 6.21 22.30 -9.28
CA PHE A 190 6.37 21.38 -8.14
C PHE A 190 5.21 20.37 -8.06
N LYS A 191 3.97 20.86 -8.17
CA LYS A 191 2.75 20.05 -8.09
C LYS A 191 2.66 19.07 -9.26
N GLU A 192 2.93 19.51 -10.49
CA GLU A 192 2.93 18.65 -11.67
C GLU A 192 3.93 17.50 -11.51
N LYS A 193 5.16 17.81 -11.09
CA LYS A 193 6.23 16.82 -10.87
C LYS A 193 5.89 15.83 -9.76
N LEU A 194 5.27 16.31 -8.68
CA LEU A 194 4.77 15.47 -7.60
C LEU A 194 3.65 14.55 -8.10
N LEU A 195 2.65 15.09 -8.80
CA LEU A 195 1.54 14.30 -9.36
C LEU A 195 2.03 13.26 -10.38
N TYR A 196 3.06 13.58 -11.16
CA TYR A 196 3.72 12.61 -12.04
C TYR A 196 4.28 11.42 -11.25
N LEU A 197 5.03 11.67 -10.17
CA LEU A 197 5.52 10.61 -9.28
C LEU A 197 4.36 9.77 -8.72
N LEU A 198 3.29 10.41 -8.23
CA LEU A 198 2.16 9.69 -7.65
C LEU A 198 1.42 8.84 -8.69
N ALA A 199 1.30 9.32 -9.93
CA ALA A 199 0.73 8.56 -11.03
C ALA A 199 1.60 7.35 -11.40
N GLN A 200 2.92 7.51 -11.43
CA GLN A 200 3.85 6.40 -11.68
C GLN A 200 3.83 5.36 -10.55
N ALA A 201 3.80 5.82 -9.30
CA ALA A 201 3.65 4.95 -8.15
C ALA A 201 2.35 4.16 -8.23
N ARG A 202 1.22 4.83 -8.52
CA ARG A 202 -0.08 4.18 -8.75
C ARG A 202 -0.02 3.14 -9.86
N ALA A 203 0.55 3.48 -11.01
CA ALA A 203 0.72 2.51 -12.09
C ALA A 203 1.55 1.31 -11.63
N GLY A 204 2.65 1.53 -10.92
CA GLY A 204 3.46 0.46 -10.32
C GLY A 204 2.71 -0.39 -9.29
N PHE A 205 1.75 0.19 -8.56
CA PHE A 205 0.85 -0.52 -7.62
C PHE A 205 -0.36 -1.16 -8.29
N ASP A 206 -0.81 -0.67 -9.45
CA ASP A 206 -1.88 -1.25 -10.26
C ASP A 206 -1.37 -2.46 -11.09
N PHE A 207 -0.05 -2.68 -11.10
CA PHE A 207 0.62 -3.89 -11.59
C PHE A 207 1.01 -4.90 -10.48
N ALA A 208 0.60 -4.64 -9.23
CA ALA A 208 0.88 -5.52 -8.08
C ALA A 208 -0.30 -6.44 -7.80
#